data_AF-Q6JCW0-F1
#
_entry.id   AF-Q6JCW0-F1
#
_cell.length_a   1.000
_cell.length_b   1.000
_cell.length_c   1.000
_cell.angle_alpha   90.00
_cell.angle_beta   90.00
_cell.angle_gamma   90.00
#
_symmetry.space_group_name_H-M   'P 1'
#
loop_
_entity.id
_entity.type
_entity.pdbx_description
1 polymer ?
#
loop_
_entity_poly.entity_id
_entity_poly.type
_entity_poly.pdbx_seq_one_letter_code
_entity_poly.pdbx_strand_id
1 'polypeptide(L)'
;MNTWALSLQNSNSPMYDMMIFFHDFTMMILIFITLLIFFIMFTMINNKFINRFLLQGHLIELIWTFTPMIILIFIAIPSVKILYITDEMYNNKLTIKSLGHQWYWSYEYSDFLDIEFDSFMIPSNQLKSNEFR
;
A
#
# COMPACT_ATOMS: atom_id res chain seq x y z
N MET A 1 9.91 -11.64 5.65
CA MET A 1 9.85 -11.39 7.11
C MET A 1 10.36 -10.00 7.36
N ASN A 2 9.74 -9.25 8.27
CA ASN A 2 10.11 -7.85 8.41
C ASN A 2 11.47 -7.74 9.12
N THR A 3 12.37 -6.98 8.52
CA THR A 3 13.57 -6.48 9.19
C THR A 3 13.23 -5.13 9.81
N TRP A 4 14.14 -4.50 10.55
CA TRP A 4 13.96 -3.12 11.05
C TRP A 4 14.03 -2.06 9.93
N ALA A 5 13.72 -2.43 8.70
CA ALA A 5 13.69 -1.55 7.55
C ALA A 5 12.37 -0.77 7.50
N LEU A 6 12.44 0.45 6.94
CA LEU A 6 11.29 1.31 6.70
C LEU A 6 10.53 0.94 5.41
N SER A 7 11.14 0.15 4.53
CA SER A 7 10.57 -0.26 3.25
C SER A 7 9.59 -1.43 3.39
N LEU A 8 8.81 -1.66 2.33
CA LEU A 8 8.06 -2.90 2.17
C LEU A 8 9.02 -4.11 2.17
N GLN A 9 8.49 -5.28 2.53
CA GLN A 9 9.24 -6.53 2.40
C GLN A 9 9.54 -6.81 0.92
N ASN A 10 10.62 -7.54 0.65
CA ASN A 10 10.93 -7.99 -0.71
C ASN A 10 9.79 -8.84 -1.27
N SER A 11 9.57 -8.73 -2.58
CA SER A 11 8.54 -9.47 -3.27
C SER A 11 8.82 -10.96 -3.36
N ASN A 12 7.73 -11.73 -3.30
CA ASN A 12 7.75 -13.16 -3.56
C ASN A 12 6.72 -13.58 -4.63
N SER A 13 6.08 -12.61 -5.27
CA SER A 13 5.13 -12.83 -6.36
C SER A 13 5.12 -11.66 -7.33
N PRO A 14 4.84 -11.90 -8.63
CA PRO A 14 4.82 -10.82 -9.64
C PRO A 14 3.72 -9.78 -9.36
N MET A 15 2.63 -10.16 -8.70
CA MET A 15 1.59 -9.22 -8.29
C MET A 15 2.08 -8.25 -7.24
N TYR A 16 2.86 -8.74 -6.28
CA TYR A 16 3.39 -7.90 -5.22
C TYR A 16 4.51 -6.98 -5.74
N ASP A 17 5.28 -7.37 -6.75
CA ASP A 17 6.18 -6.46 -7.48
C ASP A 17 5.42 -5.26 -8.07
N MET A 18 4.29 -5.50 -8.72
CA MET A 18 3.45 -4.44 -9.28
C MET A 18 2.88 -3.53 -8.18
N MET A 19 2.54 -4.09 -7.01
CA MET A 19 2.10 -3.29 -5.87
C MET A 19 3.21 -2.41 -5.29
N ILE A 20 4.45 -2.91 -5.20
CA ILE A 20 5.61 -2.09 -4.77
C ILE A 20 5.82 -0.93 -5.76
N PHE A 21 5.80 -1.20 -7.06
CA PHE A 21 5.94 -0.15 -8.07
C PHE A 21 4.83 0.91 -7.96
N PHE A 22 3.59 0.49 -7.76
CA PHE A 22 2.47 1.41 -7.54
C PHE A 22 2.64 2.22 -6.26
N HIS A 23 3.03 1.58 -5.16
CA HIS A 23 3.33 2.25 -3.91
C HIS A 23 4.38 3.35 -4.12
N ASP A 24 5.51 3.03 -4.75
CA ASP A 24 6.59 4.00 -4.96
C ASP A 24 6.16 5.16 -5.86
N PHE A 25 5.37 4.88 -6.91
CA PHE A 25 4.78 5.91 -7.76
C PHE A 25 3.86 6.85 -6.98
N THR A 26 2.97 6.31 -6.14
CA THR A 26 2.07 7.14 -5.31
C THR A 26 2.84 7.93 -4.25
N MET A 27 3.85 7.33 -3.61
CA MET A 27 4.69 7.99 -2.62
C MET A 27 5.48 9.14 -3.22
N MET A 28 6.00 9.00 -4.45
CA MET A 28 6.67 10.08 -5.16
C MET A 28 5.74 11.30 -5.33
N ILE A 29 4.48 11.08 -5.72
CA ILE A 29 3.49 12.14 -5.88
C ILE A 29 3.16 12.80 -4.52
N LEU A 30 2.95 12.00 -3.47
CA LEU A 30 2.64 12.51 -2.14
C LEU A 30 3.78 13.34 -1.55
N ILE A 31 5.03 12.88 -1.70
CA ILE A 31 6.21 13.63 -1.26
C ILE A 31 6.30 14.96 -2.03
N PHE A 32 6.03 14.96 -3.34
CA PHE A 32 6.00 16.20 -4.12
C PHE A 32 4.95 17.20 -3.62
N ILE A 33 3.71 16.75 -3.39
CA ILE A 33 2.62 17.62 -2.90
C ILE A 33 2.96 18.17 -1.50
N THR A 34 3.43 17.31 -0.60
CA THR A 34 3.77 17.73 0.77
C THR A 34 4.91 18.74 0.80
N LEU A 35 5.96 18.55 -0.01
CA LEU A 35 7.05 19.52 -0.16
C LEU A 35 6.57 20.86 -0.76
N LEU A 36 5.67 20.82 -1.75
CA LEU A 36 5.10 22.03 -2.35
C LEU A 36 4.29 22.83 -1.32
N ILE A 37 3.42 22.17 -0.56
CA ILE A 37 2.64 22.81 0.51
C ILE A 37 3.58 23.36 1.59
N PHE A 38 4.57 22.58 2.01
CA PHE A 38 5.55 23.02 3.01
C PHE A 38 6.30 24.27 2.56
N PHE A 39 6.72 24.32 1.29
CA PHE A 39 7.39 25.48 0.71
C PHE A 39 6.49 26.73 0.68
N ILE A 40 5.23 26.60 0.26
CA ILE A 40 4.26 27.72 0.27
C ILE A 40 4.05 28.23 1.70
N MET A 41 3.89 27.32 2.67
CA MET A 41 3.72 27.70 4.08
C MET A 41 4.96 28.44 4.61
N PHE A 42 6.16 27.95 4.31
CA PHE A 42 7.41 28.56 4.76
C PHE A 42 7.61 29.97 4.16
N THR A 43 7.31 30.13 2.87
CA THR A 43 7.43 31.44 2.20
C THR A 43 6.40 32.45 2.71
N MET A 44 5.18 32.02 3.03
CA MET A 44 4.15 32.88 3.60
C MET A 44 4.52 33.39 5.00
N ILE A 45 5.18 32.58 5.83
CA ILE A 45 5.66 33.00 7.16
C ILE A 45 6.72 34.11 7.03
N ASN A 46 7.57 34.05 6.00
CA ASN A 46 8.66 35.01 5.80
C ASN A 46 8.24 36.29 5.05
N ASN A 47 6.97 36.42 4.65
CA ASN A 47 6.51 37.55 3.86
C ASN A 47 6.18 38.76 4.76
N LYS A 48 6.75 39.94 4.42
CA LYS A 48 6.51 41.21 5.13
C LYS A 48 5.45 42.09 4.46
N PHE A 49 5.07 41.80 3.21
CA PHE A 49 4.13 42.62 2.45
C PHE A 49 2.69 42.23 2.76
N ILE A 50 1.83 43.22 3.01
CA ILE A 50 0.42 43.02 3.35
C ILE A 50 -0.46 43.45 2.17
N ASN A 51 -1.28 42.53 1.66
CA ASN A 51 -2.32 42.83 0.69
C ASN A 51 -3.70 42.53 1.28
N ARG A 52 -4.52 43.56 1.52
CA ARG A 52 -5.86 43.45 2.14
C ARG A 52 -7.01 43.35 1.16
N PHE A 53 -6.78 43.68 -0.12
CA PHE A 53 -7.86 43.80 -1.11
C PHE A 53 -8.04 42.53 -1.96
N LEU A 54 -7.26 41.48 -1.70
CA LEU A 54 -7.42 40.16 -2.36
C LEU A 54 -8.64 39.42 -1.79
N LEU A 55 -9.84 39.86 -2.17
CA LEU A 55 -11.11 39.26 -1.70
C LEU A 55 -11.55 38.06 -2.54
N GLN A 56 -11.14 37.99 -3.81
CA GLN A 56 -11.61 37.01 -4.77
C GLN A 56 -10.52 36.62 -5.76
N GLY A 57 -10.45 35.34 -6.07
CA GLY A 57 -9.40 34.76 -6.90
C GLY A 57 -9.90 33.57 -7.73
N HIS A 58 -10.94 33.76 -8.54
CA HIS A 58 -11.52 32.66 -9.31
C HIS A 58 -10.54 31.89 -10.19
N LEU A 59 -9.54 32.58 -10.75
CA LEU A 59 -8.50 31.92 -11.54
C LEU A 59 -7.64 30.98 -10.67
N ILE A 60 -7.28 31.36 -9.44
CA ILE A 60 -6.50 30.48 -8.55
C ILE A 60 -7.35 29.31 -8.05
N GLU A 61 -8.65 29.55 -7.81
CA GLU A 61 -9.61 28.50 -7.44
C GLU A 61 -9.73 27.43 -8.51
N LEU A 62 -9.83 27.84 -9.79
CA LEU A 62 -9.86 26.92 -10.91
C LEU A 62 -8.58 26.10 -11.00
N ILE A 63 -7.41 26.74 -10.82
CA ILE A 63 -6.11 26.05 -10.88
C ILE A 63 -5.99 25.01 -9.77
N TRP A 64 -6.27 25.35 -8.51
CA TRP A 64 -6.10 24.41 -7.40
C TRP A 64 -7.19 23.33 -7.33
N THR A 65 -8.28 23.45 -8.09
CA THR A 65 -9.31 22.40 -8.18
C THR A 65 -9.02 21.44 -9.33
N PHE A 66 -8.54 21.95 -10.45
CA PHE A 66 -8.23 21.14 -11.62
C PHE A 66 -6.91 20.36 -11.47
N THR A 67 -5.90 20.97 -10.85
CA THR A 67 -4.59 20.31 -10.68
C THR A 67 -4.67 19.03 -9.84
N PRO A 68 -5.35 18.97 -8.67
CA PRO A 68 -5.47 17.72 -7.91
C PRO A 68 -6.34 16.68 -8.62
N MET A 69 -7.37 17.11 -9.36
CA MET A 69 -8.21 16.20 -10.15
C MET A 69 -7.38 15.42 -11.16
N ILE A 70 -6.49 16.09 -11.89
CA ILE A 70 -5.59 15.43 -12.84
C ILE A 70 -4.65 14.44 -12.14
N ILE A 71 -4.06 14.85 -11.00
CA ILE A 71 -3.15 14.00 -10.22
C ILE A 71 -3.85 12.71 -9.78
N LEU A 72 -5.11 12.80 -9.32
CA LEU A 72 -5.89 11.63 -8.92
C LEU A 72 -6.16 10.68 -10.09
N ILE A 73 -6.42 11.19 -11.30
CA ILE A 73 -6.60 10.35 -12.49
C ILE A 73 -5.31 9.56 -12.79
N PHE A 74 -4.14 10.20 -12.68
CA PHE A 74 -2.86 9.52 -12.88
C PHE A 74 -2.59 8.41 -11.86
N ILE A 75 -3.06 8.57 -10.62
CA ILE A 75 -2.98 7.52 -9.59
C ILE A 75 -3.98 6.40 -9.86
N ALA A 76 -5.20 6.74 -10.29
CA ALA A 76 -6.29 5.79 -10.47
C ALA A 76 -6.03 4.79 -11.60
N ILE A 77 -5.45 5.23 -12.73
CA ILE A 77 -5.19 4.37 -13.91
C ILE A 77 -4.35 3.13 -13.56
N PRO A 78 -3.13 3.25 -12.98
CA PRO A 78 -2.33 2.08 -12.61
C PRO A 78 -2.99 1.28 -11.48
N SER A 79 -3.68 1.93 -10.55
CA SER A 79 -4.38 1.26 -9.43
C SER A 79 -5.45 0.29 -9.92
N VAL A 80 -6.34 0.77 -10.80
CA VAL A 80 -7.43 -0.05 -11.36
C VAL A 80 -6.87 -1.18 -12.23
N LYS A 81 -5.80 -0.92 -12.99
CA LYS A 81 -5.13 -1.97 -13.77
C LYS A 81 -4.64 -3.11 -12.87
N ILE A 82 -3.96 -2.80 -11.77
CA ILE A 82 -3.46 -3.82 -10.83
C ILE A 82 -4.63 -4.61 -10.22
N LEU A 83 -5.71 -3.92 -9.85
CA LEU A 83 -6.90 -4.56 -9.30
C LEU A 83 -7.47 -5.63 -10.25
N TYR A 84 -7.60 -5.32 -11.53
CA TYR A 84 -8.10 -6.30 -12.50
C TYR A 84 -7.15 -7.47 -12.70
N ILE A 85 -5.85 -7.23 -12.74
CA ILE A 85 -4.86 -8.31 -12.86
C ILE A 85 -4.91 -9.24 -11.64
N THR A 86 -5.15 -8.71 -10.44
CA THR A 86 -5.28 -9.54 -9.23
C THR A 86 -6.54 -10.38 -9.18
N ASP A 87 -7.61 -9.95 -9.86
CA ASP A 87 -8.89 -10.66 -9.90
C ASP A 87 -8.95 -11.73 -11.00
N GLU A 88 -8.01 -11.70 -11.96
CA GLU A 88 -7.91 -12.74 -12.98
C GLU A 88 -7.64 -14.11 -12.34
N MET A 89 -8.65 -14.98 -12.40
CA MET A 89 -8.54 -16.36 -11.95
C MET A 89 -7.60 -17.13 -12.87
N TYR A 90 -6.40 -17.41 -12.38
CA TYR A 90 -5.47 -18.31 -13.05
C TYR A 90 -5.96 -19.76 -12.96
N ASN A 91 -5.58 -20.58 -13.95
CA ASN A 91 -5.74 -22.03 -13.87
C ASN A 91 -4.83 -22.60 -12.78
N ASN A 92 -5.37 -22.69 -11.56
CA ASN A 92 -4.67 -23.23 -10.40
C ASN A 92 -4.49 -24.75 -10.56
N LYS A 93 -3.28 -25.24 -10.28
CA LYS A 93 -2.94 -26.68 -10.34
C LYS A 93 -3.20 -27.43 -9.02
N LEU A 94 -3.41 -26.68 -7.94
CA LEU A 94 -3.52 -27.22 -6.59
C LEU A 94 -4.42 -26.28 -5.75
N THR A 95 -5.30 -26.88 -4.95
CA THR A 95 -6.19 -26.21 -4.02
C THR A 95 -5.84 -26.57 -2.58
N ILE A 96 -5.74 -25.55 -1.72
CA ILE A 96 -5.53 -25.69 -0.27
C ILE A 96 -6.61 -24.86 0.39
N LYS A 97 -7.37 -25.45 1.30
CA LYS A 97 -8.30 -24.71 2.14
C LYS A 97 -7.61 -24.35 3.45
N SER A 98 -7.83 -23.13 3.92
CA SER A 98 -7.35 -22.63 5.21
C SER A 98 -8.57 -22.25 6.05
N LEU A 99 -8.80 -22.99 7.13
CA LEU A 99 -9.91 -22.76 8.06
C LEU A 99 -9.38 -22.02 9.30
N GLY A 100 -9.98 -20.88 9.61
CA GLY A 100 -9.62 -20.07 10.77
C GLY A 100 -10.38 -20.50 12.01
N HIS A 101 -9.67 -20.89 13.06
CA HIS A 101 -10.23 -21.15 14.39
C HIS A 101 -9.80 -20.05 15.37
N GLN A 102 -10.30 -20.13 16.61
CA GLN A 102 -9.88 -19.21 17.66
C GLN A 102 -8.42 -19.48 18.02
N TRP A 103 -7.51 -18.62 17.53
CA TRP A 103 -6.06 -18.61 17.76
C TRP A 103 -5.22 -19.68 17.05
N TYR A 104 -5.77 -20.38 16.06
CA TYR A 104 -5.00 -21.30 15.21
C TYR A 104 -5.65 -21.45 13.83
N TRP A 105 -4.91 -22.04 12.90
CA TRP A 105 -5.37 -22.30 11.54
C TRP A 105 -5.29 -23.80 11.25
N SER A 106 -6.25 -24.34 10.51
CA SER A 106 -6.18 -25.71 9.98
C SER A 106 -6.12 -25.68 8.46
N TYR A 107 -5.32 -26.56 7.88
CA TYR A 107 -5.07 -26.63 6.44
C TYR A 107 -5.53 -27.99 5.90
N GLU A 108 -6.31 -27.96 4.81
CA GLU A 108 -6.83 -29.14 4.14
C GLU A 108 -6.33 -29.20 2.69
N TYR A 109 -5.72 -30.32 2.32
CA TYR A 109 -5.28 -30.63 0.95
C TYR A 109 -6.29 -31.58 0.29
N SER A 110 -7.33 -31.02 -0.33
CA SER A 110 -8.46 -31.78 -0.89
C SER A 110 -8.17 -32.50 -2.21
N ASP A 111 -7.09 -32.18 -2.90
CA ASP A 111 -6.87 -32.67 -4.28
C ASP A 111 -6.28 -34.08 -4.37
N PHE A 112 -5.66 -34.61 -3.31
CA PHE A 112 -4.91 -35.87 -3.40
C PHE A 112 -5.15 -36.88 -2.26
N LEU A 113 -5.03 -36.46 -1.00
CA LEU A 113 -4.83 -37.41 0.12
C LEU A 113 -5.63 -37.08 1.40
N ASP A 114 -6.65 -36.23 1.32
CA ASP A 114 -7.45 -35.77 2.48
C ASP A 114 -6.55 -35.46 3.71
N ILE A 115 -5.43 -34.76 3.45
CA ILE A 115 -4.46 -34.41 4.49
C ILE A 115 -4.98 -33.17 5.20
N GLU A 116 -5.20 -33.31 6.50
CA GLU A 116 -5.63 -32.24 7.39
C GLU A 116 -4.68 -32.12 8.57
N PHE A 117 -4.30 -30.90 8.92
CA PHE A 117 -3.53 -30.63 10.14
C PHE A 117 -3.78 -29.22 10.69
N ASP A 118 -3.58 -29.09 12.01
CA ASP A 118 -3.66 -27.82 12.73
C ASP A 118 -2.27 -27.15 12.86
N SER A 119 -2.24 -25.83 12.71
CA SER A 119 -1.07 -24.98 12.83
C SER A 119 -1.24 -24.00 13.99
N PHE A 120 -0.42 -24.21 15.02
CA PHE A 120 -0.36 -23.36 16.22
C PHE A 120 0.92 -22.53 16.25
N MET A 121 0.84 -21.37 16.89
CA MET A 121 2.04 -20.59 17.24
C MET A 121 2.82 -21.33 18.32
N ILE A 122 4.14 -21.48 18.12
CA ILE A 122 5.02 -22.10 19.11
C ILE A 122 5.15 -21.16 20.32
N PRO A 123 4.90 -21.63 21.55
CA PRO A 123 5.09 -20.82 22.76
C PRO A 123 6.54 -20.37 22.90
N SER A 124 6.75 -19.16 23.42
CA SER A 124 8.10 -18.56 23.57
C SER A 124 9.09 -19.45 24.32
N ASN A 125 8.60 -20.27 25.26
CA ASN A 125 9.43 -21.15 26.09
C ASN A 125 9.91 -22.41 25.34
N GLN A 126 9.30 -22.73 24.20
CA GLN A 126 9.63 -23.89 23.37
C GLN A 126 10.37 -23.51 22.09
N LEU A 127 10.61 -22.21 21.86
CA LEU A 127 11.35 -21.72 20.69
C LEU A 127 12.81 -22.17 20.73
N LYS A 128 13.31 -22.63 19.59
CA LYS A 128 14.74 -22.91 19.40
C LYS A 128 15.51 -21.60 19.18
N SER A 129 16.83 -21.63 19.37
CA SER A 129 17.69 -20.43 19.34
C SER A 129 17.63 -19.60 18.05
N ASN A 130 17.20 -20.20 16.92
CA ASN A 130 17.13 -19.54 15.62
C ASN A 130 15.68 -19.36 15.10
N GLU A 131 14.67 -19.61 15.94
CA GLU A 131 13.27 -19.42 15.58
C GLU A 131 12.81 -17.99 15.88
N PHE A 132 11.86 -17.51 15.09
CA PHE A 132 11.32 -16.15 15.25
C PHE A 132 10.24 -16.14 16.33
N ARG A 133 10.30 -15.10 17.18
CA ARG A 133 9.28 -14.77 18.16
C ARG A 133 8.30 -13.74 17.61
#